data_AF-A0AB74CNK7-F1
#
_entry.id   AF-A0AB74CNK7-F1
#
_cell.length_a   1.000
_cell.length_b   1.000
_cell.length_c   1.000
_cell.angle_alpha   90.00
_cell.angle_beta   90.00
_cell.angle_gamma   90.00
#
_symmetry.space_group_name_H-M   'P 1'
#
loop_
_entity.id
_entity.type
_entity.pdbx_description
1 polymer ?
#
loop_
_entity_poly.entity_id
_entity_poly.type
_entity_poly.pdbx_seq_one_letter_code
_entity_poly.pdbx_strand_id
1 'polypeptide(L)'
;MPQRSRWSVSVPEVDIPTYLFGDPTTPLGDAHAFADAEDPETLSMTWTELRLWSQRLAAGLQAAGGIYQSANPHSNARELAYQFKLTTPHFILASQETLVCALEAAEMVGIGRERVYVFNHAPLAKDGSGNDDFKTGVKHWKNLLASTEIGRSFYWKRLTPSESKLTTVYMIMTSGLVILSLPMISSHPNLTIGSTTGLPKAAEVSHYGILANCVQTDFVMSLEPNLRTKELAAKNSRWLCTIPLYHGLALCYFCTISVARQVP
;
A
#
# COMPACT_ATOMS: atom_id res chain seq x y z
N MET A 1 -11.97 -17.57 31.77
CA MET A 1 -12.57 -18.04 30.50
C MET A 1 -12.20 -17.04 29.41
N PRO A 2 -11.73 -17.46 28.22
CA PRO A 2 -11.50 -16.51 27.14
C PRO A 2 -12.84 -15.87 26.77
N GLN A 3 -12.91 -14.53 26.78
CA GLN A 3 -14.10 -13.81 26.31
C GLN A 3 -14.27 -14.06 24.81
N ARG A 4 -15.41 -14.63 24.41
CA ARG A 4 -15.76 -14.79 22.99
C ARG A 4 -16.43 -13.50 22.51
N SER A 5 -16.01 -13.03 21.34
CA SER A 5 -16.70 -11.93 20.65
C SER A 5 -18.18 -12.30 20.42
N ARG A 6 -19.08 -11.32 20.59
CA ARG A 6 -20.49 -11.47 20.20
C ARG A 6 -20.70 -11.35 18.68
N TRP A 7 -19.66 -10.97 17.96
CA TRP A 7 -19.68 -10.73 16.53
C TRP A 7 -18.78 -11.71 15.80
N SER A 8 -19.21 -12.13 14.62
CA SER A 8 -18.46 -12.94 13.68
C SER A 8 -18.62 -12.31 12.30
N VAL A 9 -17.52 -12.26 11.54
CA VAL A 9 -17.52 -11.76 10.16
C VAL A 9 -16.74 -12.74 9.30
N SER A 10 -17.27 -13.08 8.13
CA SER A 10 -16.59 -13.93 7.16
C SER A 10 -15.57 -13.11 6.39
N VAL A 11 -14.32 -13.57 6.37
CA VAL A 11 -13.27 -12.95 5.56
C VAL A 11 -13.31 -13.56 4.15
N PRO A 12 -13.43 -12.75 3.09
CA PRO A 12 -13.35 -13.22 1.71
C PRO A 12 -12.00 -13.84 1.40
N GLU A 13 -12.03 -15.00 0.73
CA GLU A 13 -10.83 -15.76 0.34
C GLU A 13 -10.50 -15.50 -1.15
N VAL A 14 -10.26 -14.23 -1.48
CA VAL A 14 -10.00 -13.74 -2.84
C VAL A 14 -8.76 -12.83 -2.85
N ASP A 15 -8.27 -12.47 -4.04
CA ASP A 15 -7.27 -11.43 -4.17
C ASP A 15 -7.84 -10.03 -3.93
N ILE A 16 -6.96 -9.10 -3.57
CA ILE A 16 -7.32 -7.71 -3.22
C ILE A 16 -7.99 -6.99 -4.39
N PRO A 17 -7.44 -7.00 -5.63
CA PRO A 17 -8.10 -6.32 -6.75
C PRO A 17 -9.52 -6.82 -6.99
N THR A 18 -9.75 -8.13 -6.86
CA THR A 18 -11.11 -8.72 -6.90
C THR A 18 -12.03 -8.14 -5.84
N TYR A 19 -11.57 -8.06 -4.59
CA TYR A 19 -12.37 -7.52 -3.50
C TYR A 19 -12.69 -6.03 -3.68
N LEU A 20 -11.72 -5.24 -4.14
CA LEU A 20 -11.86 -3.79 -4.27
C LEU A 20 -12.68 -3.38 -5.50
N PHE A 21 -12.43 -4.03 -6.64
CA PHE A 21 -12.96 -3.59 -7.94
C PHE A 21 -14.00 -4.55 -8.54
N GLY A 22 -14.20 -5.73 -7.97
CA GLY A 22 -15.07 -6.75 -8.55
C GLY A 22 -14.49 -7.32 -9.84
N ASP A 23 -15.17 -7.11 -10.98
CA ASP A 23 -14.63 -7.46 -12.28
C ASP A 23 -13.75 -6.33 -12.85
N PRO A 24 -12.63 -6.65 -13.55
CA PRO A 24 -11.81 -5.66 -14.25
C PRO A 24 -12.59 -4.73 -15.18
N THR A 25 -13.78 -5.12 -15.62
CA THR A 25 -14.62 -4.34 -16.53
C THR A 25 -15.86 -3.70 -15.90
N THR A 26 -16.21 -4.03 -14.65
CA THR A 26 -17.42 -3.50 -13.98
C THR A 26 -17.40 -1.96 -13.97
N PRO A 27 -18.47 -1.26 -14.36
CA PRO A 27 -18.51 0.20 -14.19
C PRO A 27 -18.41 0.60 -12.71
N LEU A 28 -17.42 1.42 -12.36
CA LEU A 28 -17.23 1.93 -10.99
C LEU A 28 -17.74 3.36 -10.81
N GLY A 29 -18.07 4.04 -11.91
CA GLY A 29 -18.52 5.43 -11.93
C GLY A 29 -17.38 6.45 -11.87
N ASP A 30 -17.77 7.71 -12.04
CA ASP A 30 -16.85 8.85 -12.15
C ASP A 30 -16.82 9.71 -10.89
N ALA A 31 -17.34 9.20 -9.77
CA ALA A 31 -17.14 9.85 -8.47
C ALA A 31 -15.65 9.80 -8.09
N HIS A 32 -15.19 10.84 -7.39
CA HIS A 32 -13.82 10.90 -6.90
C HIS A 32 -13.52 9.73 -5.95
N ALA A 33 -12.37 9.11 -6.17
CA ALA A 33 -11.76 8.10 -5.31
C ALA A 33 -10.69 8.71 -4.41
N PHE A 34 -9.85 9.59 -4.99
CA PHE A 34 -8.80 10.31 -4.29
C PHE A 34 -8.71 11.72 -4.85
N ALA A 35 -8.37 12.67 -3.99
CA ALA A 35 -7.99 14.02 -4.37
C ALA A 35 -6.84 14.47 -3.48
N ASP A 36 -5.88 15.19 -4.07
CA ASP A 36 -4.88 15.91 -3.31
C ASP A 36 -5.57 17.00 -2.48
N ALA A 37 -5.19 17.13 -1.22
CA ALA A 37 -5.85 18.08 -0.32
C ALA A 37 -5.46 19.54 -0.60
N GLU A 38 -4.31 19.76 -1.23
CA GLU A 38 -3.78 21.10 -1.58
C GLU A 38 -4.17 21.51 -3.00
N ASP A 39 -4.26 20.56 -3.94
CA ASP A 39 -4.65 20.79 -5.34
C ASP A 39 -5.70 19.77 -5.86
N PRO A 40 -6.92 19.74 -5.30
CA PRO A 40 -7.93 18.74 -5.64
C PRO A 40 -8.50 18.89 -7.06
N GLU A 41 -8.41 20.09 -7.66
CA GLU A 41 -8.93 20.35 -9.01
C GLU A 41 -8.02 19.74 -10.08
N THR A 42 -6.69 19.82 -9.88
CA THR A 42 -5.71 19.30 -10.84
C THR A 42 -5.30 17.86 -10.52
N LEU A 43 -5.24 17.50 -9.25
CA LEU A 43 -4.75 16.21 -8.77
C LEU A 43 -5.88 15.42 -8.08
N SER A 44 -6.84 14.99 -8.88
CA SER A 44 -7.87 14.03 -8.44
C SER A 44 -7.97 12.85 -9.37
N MET A 45 -8.60 11.80 -8.86
CA MET A 45 -8.78 10.55 -9.58
C MET A 45 -10.11 9.94 -9.20
N THR A 46 -10.88 9.52 -10.20
CA THR A 46 -12.14 8.80 -10.04
C THR A 46 -11.93 7.32 -9.72
N TRP A 47 -12.99 6.61 -9.29
CA TRP A 47 -12.91 5.15 -9.09
C TRP A 47 -12.53 4.38 -10.36
N THR A 48 -13.05 4.82 -11.51
CA THR A 48 -12.73 4.23 -12.81
C THR A 48 -11.27 4.44 -13.17
N GLU A 49 -10.73 5.64 -12.94
CA GLU A 49 -9.32 5.94 -13.19
C GLU A 49 -8.39 5.19 -12.22
N LEU A 50 -8.72 5.12 -10.93
CA LEU A 50 -7.95 4.36 -9.94
C LEU A 50 -7.73 2.91 -10.38
N ARG A 51 -8.79 2.24 -10.83
CA ARG A 51 -8.69 0.88 -11.35
C ARG A 51 -7.82 0.84 -12.61
N LEU A 52 -8.04 1.74 -13.56
CA LEU A 52 -7.29 1.79 -14.80
C LEU A 52 -5.79 1.99 -14.55
N TRP A 53 -5.41 2.92 -13.67
CA TRP A 53 -4.01 3.15 -13.29
C TRP A 53 -3.40 1.91 -12.61
N SER A 54 -4.16 1.25 -11.74
CA SER A 54 -3.74 -0.01 -11.12
C SER A 54 -3.50 -1.11 -12.16
N GLN A 55 -4.39 -1.25 -13.15
CA GLN A 55 -4.26 -2.19 -14.26
C GLN A 55 -3.06 -1.86 -15.16
N ARG A 56 -2.84 -0.59 -15.50
CA ARG A 56 -1.72 -0.15 -16.32
C ARG A 56 -0.38 -0.45 -15.66
N LEU A 57 -0.27 -0.17 -14.36
CA LEU A 57 0.93 -0.49 -13.59
C LEU A 57 1.12 -2.02 -13.52
N ALA A 58 0.09 -2.77 -13.15
CA ALA A 58 0.17 -4.23 -13.08
C ALA A 58 0.54 -4.88 -14.43
N ALA A 59 -0.03 -4.40 -15.53
CA ALA A 59 0.26 -4.86 -16.88
C ALA A 59 1.68 -4.52 -17.32
N GLY A 60 2.16 -3.31 -17.03
CA GLY A 60 3.52 -2.88 -17.38
C GLY A 60 4.59 -3.61 -16.57
N LEU A 61 4.27 -3.98 -15.32
CA LEU A 61 5.06 -4.91 -14.51
C LEU A 61 4.91 -6.38 -14.96
N GLN A 62 4.10 -6.66 -15.99
CA GLN A 62 3.80 -8.01 -16.49
C GLN A 62 3.30 -8.96 -15.38
N ALA A 63 2.59 -8.41 -14.40
CA ALA A 63 2.64 -8.93 -13.04
C ALA A 63 2.05 -10.34 -12.86
N ALA A 64 2.96 -11.29 -12.64
CA ALA A 64 2.78 -12.53 -11.91
C ALA A 64 3.03 -12.32 -10.39
N GLY A 65 2.24 -11.46 -9.72
CA GLY A 65 2.25 -11.35 -8.24
C GLY A 65 3.36 -10.50 -7.63
N GLY A 66 3.47 -9.23 -8.05
CA GLY A 66 4.39 -8.27 -7.41
C GLY A 66 4.06 -8.00 -5.94
N ILE A 67 5.09 -7.86 -5.11
CA ILE A 67 4.97 -7.59 -3.67
C ILE A 67 5.28 -6.12 -3.41
N TYR A 68 4.35 -5.39 -2.78
CA TYR A 68 4.58 -4.00 -2.39
C TYR A 68 5.39 -3.91 -1.08
N GLN A 69 6.32 -2.99 -1.01
CA GLN A 69 7.15 -2.78 0.17
C GLN A 69 7.41 -1.28 0.31
N SER A 70 7.10 -0.72 1.47
CA SER A 70 7.20 0.71 1.75
C SER A 70 8.42 1.06 2.60
N ALA A 71 9.00 2.24 2.37
CA ALA A 71 10.08 2.78 3.20
C ALA A 71 9.65 4.10 3.84
N ASN A 72 10.21 4.40 5.02
CA ASN A 72 10.04 5.71 5.63
C ASN A 72 10.90 6.73 4.84
N PRO A 73 10.34 7.84 4.33
CA PRO A 73 11.10 8.85 3.59
C PRO A 73 12.20 9.53 4.43
N HIS A 74 12.15 9.41 5.76
CA HIS A 74 13.18 9.92 6.66
C HIS A 74 14.27 8.91 7.00
N SER A 75 14.21 7.68 6.45
CA SER A 75 15.27 6.72 6.62
C SER A 75 16.57 7.21 5.98
N ASN A 76 17.68 6.98 6.66
CA ASN A 76 19.00 7.22 6.08
C ASN A 76 19.41 6.08 5.14
N ALA A 77 20.47 6.31 4.34
CA ALA A 77 20.90 5.36 3.33
C ALA A 77 21.29 3.99 3.90
N ARG A 78 21.82 3.91 5.13
CA ARG A 78 22.19 2.64 5.77
C ARG A 78 20.98 1.83 6.21
N GLU A 79 19.99 2.50 6.79
CA GLU A 79 18.70 1.88 7.16
C GLU A 79 17.98 1.35 5.92
N LEU A 80 17.96 2.15 4.86
CA LEU A 80 17.34 1.78 3.59
C LEU A 80 18.11 0.66 2.88
N ALA A 81 19.45 0.68 2.92
CA ALA A 81 20.30 -0.39 2.40
C ALA A 81 20.04 -1.71 3.15
N TYR A 82 19.91 -1.67 4.47
CA TYR A 82 19.52 -2.84 5.26
C TYR A 82 18.17 -3.42 4.79
N GLN A 83 17.18 -2.54 4.58
CA GLN A 83 15.87 -2.92 4.08
C GLN A 83 15.93 -3.52 2.66
N PHE A 84 16.72 -2.94 1.75
CA PHE A 84 16.94 -3.48 0.40
C PHE A 84 17.63 -4.84 0.43
N LYS A 85 18.62 -5.04 1.31
CA LYS A 85 19.27 -6.33 1.50
C LYS A 85 18.29 -7.39 2.00
N LEU A 86 17.37 -7.01 2.89
CA LEU A 86 16.38 -7.92 3.46
C LEU A 86 15.28 -8.32 2.47
N THR A 87 14.83 -7.37 1.64
CA THR A 87 13.63 -7.52 0.80
C THR A 87 13.95 -7.77 -0.68
N THR A 88 15.18 -7.50 -1.10
CA THR A 88 15.68 -7.71 -2.48
C THR A 88 14.74 -7.14 -3.55
N PRO A 89 14.45 -5.82 -3.53
CA PRO A 89 13.44 -5.23 -4.41
C PRO A 89 13.81 -5.36 -5.89
N HIS A 90 12.80 -5.60 -6.72
CA HIS A 90 13.01 -5.72 -8.17
C HIS A 90 13.19 -4.38 -8.87
N PHE A 91 12.52 -3.36 -8.36
CA PHE A 91 12.67 -1.96 -8.72
C PHE A 91 12.31 -1.12 -7.48
N ILE A 92 12.76 0.12 -7.47
CA ILE A 92 12.58 1.07 -6.37
C ILE A 92 11.92 2.32 -6.95
N LEU A 93 10.84 2.77 -6.34
CA LEU A 93 10.21 4.06 -6.62
C LEU A 93 10.62 5.05 -5.52
N ALA A 94 11.30 6.13 -5.88
CA ALA A 94 11.72 7.16 -4.94
C ALA A 94 11.22 8.52 -5.38
N SER A 95 10.69 9.31 -4.44
CA SER A 95 10.32 10.71 -4.70
C SER A 95 11.55 11.54 -5.01
N GLN A 96 11.36 12.75 -5.54
CA GLN A 96 12.49 13.65 -5.84
C GLN A 96 13.34 13.93 -4.59
N GLU A 97 12.72 14.04 -3.42
CA GLU A 97 13.35 14.31 -2.13
C GLU A 97 14.16 13.12 -1.61
N THR A 98 13.72 11.90 -1.92
CA THR A 98 14.31 10.66 -1.40
C THR A 98 15.24 9.96 -2.39
N LEU A 99 15.28 10.41 -3.64
CA LEU A 99 15.99 9.76 -4.74
C LEU A 99 17.49 9.61 -4.47
N VAL A 100 18.15 10.64 -3.94
CA VAL A 100 19.60 10.58 -3.63
C VAL A 100 19.88 9.52 -2.56
N CYS A 101 19.10 9.51 -1.49
CA CYS A 101 19.21 8.51 -0.42
C CYS A 101 18.96 7.09 -0.94
N ALA A 102 17.94 6.91 -1.80
CA ALA A 102 17.63 5.62 -2.41
C ALA A 102 18.77 5.11 -3.32
N LEU A 103 19.39 6.00 -4.10
CA LEU A 103 20.54 5.65 -4.96
C LEU A 103 21.78 5.28 -4.14
N GLU A 104 22.06 6.02 -3.07
CA GLU A 104 23.16 5.69 -2.15
C GLU A 104 22.94 4.32 -1.48
N ALA A 105 21.72 4.07 -1.00
CA ALA A 105 21.34 2.79 -0.41
C ALA A 105 21.42 1.62 -1.41
N ALA A 106 20.99 1.83 -2.65
CA ALA A 106 21.06 0.83 -3.72
C ALA A 106 22.52 0.46 -4.04
N GLU A 107 23.40 1.45 -4.13
CA GLU A 107 24.83 1.26 -4.37
C GLU A 107 25.49 0.42 -3.26
N MET A 108 25.16 0.68 -1.98
CA MET A 108 25.68 -0.08 -0.83
C MET A 108 25.38 -1.59 -0.90
N VAL A 109 24.31 -1.99 -1.59
CA VAL A 109 23.89 -3.41 -1.72
C VAL A 109 24.01 -3.96 -3.13
N GLY A 110 24.64 -3.20 -4.05
CA GLY A 110 24.86 -3.63 -5.43
C GLY A 110 23.60 -3.68 -6.30
N ILE A 111 22.55 -2.93 -5.96
CA ILE A 111 21.38 -2.73 -6.84
C ILE A 111 21.73 -1.66 -7.87
N GLY A 112 21.65 -2.01 -9.16
CA GLY A 112 21.90 -1.08 -10.26
C GLY A 112 20.90 0.07 -10.33
N ARG A 113 21.37 1.24 -10.75
CA ARG A 113 20.56 2.48 -10.84
C ARG A 113 19.41 2.36 -11.83
N GLU A 114 19.52 1.50 -12.84
CA GLU A 114 18.46 1.19 -13.80
C GLU A 114 17.21 0.56 -13.18
N ARG A 115 17.32 0.08 -11.93
CA ARG A 115 16.20 -0.44 -11.13
C ARG A 115 15.58 0.62 -10.23
N VAL A 116 16.15 1.84 -10.18
CA VAL A 116 15.61 2.97 -9.41
C VAL A 116 14.89 3.92 -10.36
N TYR A 117 13.70 4.36 -9.97
CA TYR A 117 12.86 5.26 -10.75
C TYR A 117 12.45 6.47 -9.93
N VAL A 118 12.49 7.65 -10.54
CA VAL A 118 11.92 8.86 -9.93
C VAL A 118 10.39 8.80 -9.99
N PHE A 119 9.75 9.08 -8.85
CA PHE A 119 8.32 8.98 -8.64
C PHE A 119 7.71 10.34 -8.28
N ASN A 120 6.74 10.78 -9.08
CA ASN A 120 5.92 11.96 -8.82
C ASN A 120 4.56 11.85 -9.56
N HIS A 121 3.69 12.82 -9.34
CA HIS A 121 2.33 12.85 -9.85
C HIS A 121 2.21 13.25 -11.33
N ALA A 122 3.30 13.56 -12.05
CA ALA A 122 3.21 14.10 -13.41
C ALA A 122 2.35 13.24 -14.36
N PRO A 123 2.49 11.91 -14.43
CA PRO A 123 1.63 11.08 -15.29
C PRO A 123 0.14 11.18 -14.95
N LEU A 124 -0.20 11.45 -13.68
CA LEU A 124 -1.59 11.62 -13.25
C LEU A 124 -2.16 12.95 -13.74
N ALA A 125 -1.38 14.05 -13.64
CA ALA A 125 -1.81 15.36 -14.15
C ALA A 125 -1.92 15.38 -15.69
N LYS A 126 -1.01 14.67 -16.38
CA LYS A 126 -1.05 14.49 -17.83
C LYS A 126 -0.44 13.15 -18.22
N ASP A 127 -1.24 12.28 -18.82
CA ASP A 127 -0.79 10.95 -19.22
C ASP A 127 0.43 11.01 -20.15
N GLY A 128 1.40 10.12 -19.91
CA GLY A 128 2.70 10.09 -20.60
C GLY A 128 3.72 11.16 -20.18
N SER A 129 3.33 12.12 -19.34
CA SER A 129 4.25 13.13 -18.81
C SER A 129 5.13 12.61 -17.67
N GLY A 130 6.02 13.45 -17.13
CA GLY A 130 7.09 13.07 -16.20
C GLY A 130 8.41 12.88 -16.94
N ASN A 131 9.47 13.53 -16.46
CA ASN A 131 10.78 13.51 -17.10
C ASN A 131 11.71 12.55 -16.36
N ASP A 132 12.58 11.88 -17.11
CA ASP A 132 13.72 11.18 -16.53
C ASP A 132 14.61 12.20 -15.79
N ASP A 133 15.24 11.78 -14.70
CA ASP A 133 16.12 12.65 -13.93
C ASP A 133 17.51 12.63 -14.58
N PHE A 134 17.79 13.63 -15.42
CA PHE A 134 19.08 13.74 -16.12
C PHE A 134 20.28 13.92 -15.19
N LYS A 135 20.10 14.43 -13.97
CA LYS A 135 21.20 14.66 -13.03
C LYS A 135 21.73 13.34 -12.46
N THR A 136 20.81 12.42 -12.18
CA THR A 136 21.11 11.11 -11.59
C THR A 136 21.12 9.98 -12.61
N GLY A 137 20.59 10.21 -13.82
CA GLY A 137 20.50 9.25 -14.91
C GLY A 137 19.38 8.21 -14.72
N VAL A 138 18.46 8.42 -13.78
CA VAL A 138 17.36 7.47 -13.54
C VAL A 138 16.15 7.77 -14.42
N LYS A 139 15.42 6.72 -14.76
CA LYS A 139 14.18 6.83 -15.53
C LYS A 139 13.01 7.26 -14.64
N HIS A 140 12.02 7.91 -15.23
CA HIS A 140 10.75 8.18 -14.58
C HIS A 140 9.92 6.90 -14.44
N TRP A 141 9.18 6.74 -13.35
CA TRP A 141 8.36 5.55 -13.08
C TRP A 141 7.29 5.27 -14.16
N LYS A 142 6.96 6.29 -14.97
CA LYS A 142 6.05 6.15 -16.13
C LYS A 142 6.49 5.06 -17.10
N ASN A 143 7.79 4.77 -17.17
CA ASN A 143 8.34 3.73 -18.02
C ASN A 143 7.93 2.30 -17.57
N LEU A 144 7.36 2.16 -16.38
CA LEU A 144 6.78 0.92 -15.86
C LEU A 144 5.29 0.79 -16.19
N LEU A 145 4.65 1.82 -16.75
CA LEU A 145 3.23 1.81 -17.07
C LEU A 145 3.00 1.22 -18.45
N ALA A 146 2.03 0.32 -18.54
CA ALA A 146 1.45 -0.03 -19.83
C ALA A 146 0.61 1.13 -20.39
N SER A 147 0.36 1.07 -21.70
CA SER A 147 -0.58 1.98 -22.36
C SER A 147 -1.99 1.80 -21.80
N THR A 148 -2.83 2.83 -21.95
CA THR A 148 -4.24 2.78 -21.54
C THR A 148 -5.00 1.64 -22.22
N GLU A 149 -4.69 1.33 -23.48
CA GLU A 149 -5.29 0.20 -24.22
C GLU A 149 -4.96 -1.16 -23.58
N ILE A 150 -3.68 -1.38 -23.25
CA ILE A 150 -3.23 -2.59 -22.57
C ILE A 150 -3.86 -2.67 -21.17
N GLY A 151 -3.88 -1.56 -20.42
CA GLY A 151 -4.48 -1.51 -19.09
C GLY A 151 -5.97 -1.87 -19.08
N ARG A 152 -6.75 -1.34 -20.03
CA ARG A 152 -8.18 -1.68 -20.18
C ARG A 152 -8.42 -3.15 -20.48
N SER A 153 -7.46 -3.79 -21.14
CA SER A 153 -7.51 -5.20 -21.52
C SER A 153 -6.83 -6.11 -20.48
N PHE A 154 -6.30 -5.55 -19.39
CA PHE A 154 -5.58 -6.31 -18.38
C PHE A 154 -6.53 -6.91 -17.35
N TYR A 155 -6.45 -8.23 -17.20
CA TYR A 155 -7.14 -8.99 -16.16
C TYR A 155 -6.10 -9.51 -15.18
N TRP A 156 -6.25 -9.16 -13.91
CA TRP A 156 -5.39 -9.73 -12.87
C TRP A 156 -5.70 -11.22 -12.68
N LYS A 157 -4.68 -11.98 -12.27
CA LYS A 157 -4.86 -13.38 -11.87
C LYS A 157 -5.80 -13.43 -10.68
N ARG A 158 -6.92 -14.17 -10.81
CA ARG A 158 -7.78 -14.51 -9.68
C ARG A 158 -7.09 -15.56 -8.83
N LEU A 159 -7.03 -15.33 -7.52
CA LEU A 159 -6.45 -16.32 -6.60
C LEU A 159 -7.53 -17.28 -6.10
N THR A 160 -7.16 -18.55 -5.98
CA THR A 160 -7.95 -19.54 -5.22
C THR A 160 -7.94 -19.21 -3.72
N PRO A 161 -8.86 -19.77 -2.92
CA PRO A 161 -8.86 -19.57 -1.48
C PRO A 161 -7.51 -19.85 -0.80
N SER A 162 -6.87 -20.95 -1.17
CA SER A 162 -5.54 -21.32 -0.64
C SER A 162 -4.47 -20.32 -1.05
N GLU A 163 -4.45 -19.90 -2.33
CA GLU A 163 -3.49 -18.89 -2.81
C GLU A 163 -3.72 -17.53 -2.14
N SER A 164 -4.96 -17.12 -1.88
CA SER A 164 -5.26 -15.85 -1.20
C SER A 164 -4.63 -15.76 0.20
N LYS A 165 -4.49 -16.90 0.89
CA LYS A 165 -3.91 -17.00 2.22
C LYS A 165 -2.39 -17.05 2.23
N LEU A 166 -1.80 -17.61 1.17
CA LEU A 166 -0.36 -17.89 1.09
C LEU A 166 0.43 -16.88 0.25
N THR A 167 -0.23 -16.17 -0.66
CA THR A 167 0.44 -15.22 -1.56
C THR A 167 0.67 -13.90 -0.83
N THR A 168 1.93 -13.60 -0.52
CA THR A 168 2.36 -12.29 0.00
C THR A 168 2.00 -11.20 -1.01
N VAL A 169 1.33 -10.14 -0.55
CA VAL A 169 0.98 -8.97 -1.38
C VAL A 169 1.71 -7.71 -0.92
N TYR A 170 2.09 -7.64 0.35
CA TYR A 170 2.97 -6.59 0.84
C TYR A 170 3.85 -7.04 1.99
N MET A 171 4.96 -6.33 2.18
CA MET A 171 5.89 -6.48 3.30
C MET A 171 5.99 -5.17 4.09
N ILE A 172 5.65 -5.22 5.38
CA ILE A 172 5.84 -4.08 6.30
C ILE A 172 7.12 -4.26 7.09
N MET A 173 7.93 -3.20 7.12
CA MET A 173 9.04 -3.13 8.07
C MET A 173 8.49 -2.88 9.49
N THR A 174 8.79 -3.81 10.38
CA THR A 174 8.46 -3.71 11.80
C THR A 174 9.75 -3.52 12.59
N SER A 175 9.73 -2.63 13.58
CA SER A 175 10.81 -2.58 14.56
C SER A 175 10.75 -3.88 15.37
N GLY A 176 11.85 -4.63 15.41
CA GLY A 176 11.87 -5.88 16.14
C GLY A 176 11.57 -5.65 17.62
N LEU A 177 10.57 -6.32 18.17
CA LEU A 177 10.40 -6.42 19.61
C LEU A 177 11.59 -7.23 20.15
N VAL A 178 12.41 -6.60 21.00
CA VAL A 178 13.28 -7.34 21.92
C VAL A 178 12.58 -7.27 23.26
N ILE A 179 12.14 -8.41 23.80
CA ILE A 179 11.75 -8.46 25.20
C ILE A 179 13.04 -8.39 26.01
N LEU A 180 13.53 -7.18 26.25
CA LEU A 180 14.52 -6.95 27.29
C LEU A 180 13.76 -6.92 28.61
N SER A 181 13.88 -7.99 29.40
CA SER A 181 13.54 -7.95 30.82
C SER A 181 14.54 -7.02 31.52
N LEU A 182 14.36 -5.70 31.39
CA LEU A 182 15.17 -4.72 32.12
C LEU A 182 14.53 -4.50 33.50
N PRO A 183 15.19 -4.89 34.62
CA PRO A 183 14.63 -4.76 35.95
C PRO A 183 14.67 -3.32 36.51
N MET A 184 14.74 -2.27 35.68
CA MET A 184 15.19 -0.96 36.16
C MET A 184 14.34 0.27 35.81
N ILE A 185 13.05 0.16 35.46
CA ILE A 185 12.18 1.35 35.26
C ILE A 185 10.73 1.15 35.76
N SER A 186 10.46 0.26 36.71
CA SER A 186 9.14 0.25 37.36
C SER A 186 9.17 -0.33 38.76
N SER A 187 8.57 0.40 39.71
CA SER A 187 8.24 -0.08 41.05
C SER A 187 7.06 -1.07 41.07
N HIS A 188 6.51 -1.43 39.90
CA HIS A 188 5.49 -2.48 39.77
C HIS A 188 6.14 -3.79 39.32
N PRO A 189 6.10 -4.86 40.13
CA PRO A 189 6.77 -6.13 39.84
C PRO A 189 6.23 -6.91 38.63
N ASN A 190 5.23 -6.38 37.91
CA ASN A 190 4.59 -7.02 36.75
C ASN A 190 4.46 -6.09 35.53
N LEU A 191 5.10 -4.91 35.51
CA LEU A 191 5.01 -4.00 34.35
C LEU A 191 6.18 -4.25 33.39
N THR A 192 5.95 -5.07 32.36
CA THR A 192 6.87 -5.20 31.23
C THR A 192 6.61 -4.07 30.24
N ILE A 193 7.50 -3.09 30.16
CA ILE A 193 7.49 -2.08 29.09
C ILE A 193 8.39 -2.61 27.96
N GLY A 194 7.79 -3.07 26.87
CA GLY A 194 8.53 -3.46 25.68
C GLY A 194 9.08 -2.22 24.98
N SER A 195 10.40 -2.12 24.83
CA SER A 195 11.05 -1.18 23.90
C SER A 195 11.52 -1.94 22.66
N THR A 196 11.40 -1.34 21.48
CA THR A 196 11.73 -1.98 20.20
C THR A 196 13.16 -1.66 19.79
N THR A 197 14.13 -2.46 20.24
CA THR A 197 15.57 -2.26 19.92
C THR A 197 16.15 -3.36 19.01
N GLY A 198 15.31 -4.23 18.46
CA GLY A 198 15.75 -5.29 17.55
C GLY A 198 16.00 -4.77 16.13
N LEU A 199 16.87 -5.47 15.39
CA LEU A 199 17.03 -5.21 13.96
C LEU A 199 15.65 -5.25 13.25
N PRO A 200 15.39 -4.35 12.28
CA PRO A 200 14.13 -4.33 11.56
C PRO A 200 13.83 -5.69 10.91
N LYS A 201 12.55 -6.09 10.95
CA LYS A 201 12.04 -7.32 10.33
C LYS A 201 11.02 -6.98 9.27
N ALA A 202 11.05 -7.67 8.13
CA ALA A 202 10.01 -7.60 7.12
C ALA A 202 8.90 -8.60 7.46
N ALA A 203 7.74 -8.09 7.86
CA ALA A 203 6.56 -8.89 8.08
C ALA A 203 5.81 -9.05 6.74
N GLU A 204 5.79 -10.27 6.22
CA GLU A 204 5.00 -10.62 5.05
C GLU A 204 3.52 -10.70 5.40
N VAL A 205 2.68 -10.17 4.52
CA VAL A 205 1.24 -10.26 4.68
C VAL A 205 0.59 -10.61 3.35
N SER A 206 -0.34 -11.58 3.43
CA SER A 206 -1.06 -12.10 2.27
C SER A 206 -2.30 -11.28 1.92
N HIS A 207 -2.91 -11.57 0.77
CA HIS A 207 -4.19 -10.98 0.38
C HIS A 207 -5.26 -11.18 1.45
N TYR A 208 -5.43 -12.43 1.92
CA TYR A 208 -6.36 -12.74 3.01
C TYR A 208 -6.03 -11.96 4.29
N GLY A 209 -4.75 -11.75 4.60
CA GLY A 209 -4.31 -10.96 5.75
C GLY A 209 -4.79 -9.50 5.71
N ILE A 210 -4.68 -8.82 4.56
CA ILE A 210 -5.27 -7.48 4.38
C ILE A 210 -6.78 -7.54 4.50
N LEU A 211 -7.43 -8.45 3.77
CA LEU A 211 -8.88 -8.50 3.71
C LEU A 211 -9.47 -8.80 5.08
N ALA A 212 -8.80 -9.60 5.91
CA ALA A 212 -9.20 -9.83 7.29
C ALA A 212 -9.21 -8.53 8.11
N ASN A 213 -8.18 -7.68 7.99
CA ASN A 213 -8.13 -6.39 8.68
C ASN A 213 -9.19 -5.42 8.13
N CYS A 214 -9.31 -5.36 6.81
CA CYS A 214 -10.29 -4.54 6.11
C CYS A 214 -11.71 -4.86 6.56
N VAL A 215 -12.11 -6.13 6.50
CA VAL A 215 -13.47 -6.58 6.81
C VAL A 215 -13.80 -6.44 8.30
N GLN A 216 -12.84 -6.66 9.19
CA GLN A 216 -13.05 -6.43 10.63
C GLN A 216 -13.30 -4.95 10.93
N THR A 217 -12.53 -4.05 10.31
CA THR A 217 -12.67 -2.60 10.53
C THR A 217 -13.93 -2.07 9.85
N ASP A 218 -14.21 -2.52 8.63
CA ASP A 218 -15.44 -2.23 7.88
C ASP A 218 -16.68 -2.65 8.68
N PHE A 219 -16.65 -3.83 9.31
CA PHE A 219 -17.72 -4.31 10.17
C PHE A 219 -17.97 -3.35 11.34
N VAL A 220 -16.93 -2.90 12.04
CA VAL A 220 -17.06 -1.94 13.15
C VAL A 220 -17.68 -0.63 12.67
N MET A 221 -17.25 -0.11 11.51
CA MET A 221 -17.82 1.10 10.91
C MET A 221 -19.29 0.90 10.52
N SER A 222 -19.66 -0.30 10.07
CA SER A 222 -21.04 -0.63 9.66
C SER A 222 -22.03 -0.73 10.84
N LEU A 223 -21.54 -0.76 12.08
CA LEU A 223 -22.40 -0.69 13.27
C LEU A 223 -23.10 0.66 13.39
N GLU A 224 -22.54 1.73 12.79
CA GLU A 224 -23.18 3.03 12.69
C GLU A 224 -24.29 2.97 11.62
N PRO A 225 -25.57 3.18 11.96
CA PRO A 225 -26.69 3.02 11.02
C PRO A 225 -26.54 3.84 9.73
N ASN A 226 -25.98 5.05 9.83
CA ASN A 226 -25.78 5.96 8.69
C ASN A 226 -24.59 5.58 7.80
N LEU A 227 -23.82 4.57 8.18
CA LEU A 227 -22.63 4.07 7.47
C LEU A 227 -22.71 2.55 7.21
N ARG A 228 -23.88 1.95 7.45
CA ARG A 228 -24.06 0.50 7.49
C ARG A 228 -23.82 -0.19 6.14
N THR A 229 -24.13 0.49 5.05
CA THR A 229 -23.91 -0.02 3.69
C THR A 229 -22.86 0.80 2.98
N LYS A 230 -22.31 0.23 1.90
CA LYS A 230 -21.36 0.90 1.02
C LYS A 230 -21.93 2.22 0.47
N GLU A 231 -23.18 2.22 0.04
CA GLU A 231 -23.85 3.39 -0.53
C GLU A 231 -24.02 4.51 0.51
N LEU A 232 -24.40 4.14 1.74
CA LEU A 232 -24.54 5.08 2.84
C LEU A 232 -23.17 5.66 3.25
N ALA A 233 -22.14 4.83 3.32
CA ALA A 233 -20.78 5.26 3.61
C ALA A 233 -20.26 6.26 2.55
N ALA A 234 -20.34 5.89 1.27
CA ALA A 234 -19.91 6.73 0.15
C ALA A 234 -20.66 8.08 0.10
N LYS A 235 -21.94 8.08 0.46
CA LYS A 235 -22.76 9.29 0.52
C LYS A 235 -22.43 10.19 1.70
N ASN A 236 -22.23 9.61 2.88
CA ASN A 236 -22.21 10.35 4.16
C ASN A 236 -20.79 10.60 4.70
N SER A 237 -19.74 10.12 4.04
CA SER A 237 -18.35 10.25 4.51
C SER A 237 -17.42 10.85 3.48
N ARG A 238 -16.45 11.63 3.95
CA ARG A 238 -15.23 12.05 3.23
C ARG A 238 -14.05 11.88 4.18
N TRP A 239 -12.98 11.25 3.74
CA TRP A 239 -11.87 10.87 4.60
C TRP A 239 -10.63 11.70 4.29
N LEU A 240 -10.06 12.34 5.31
CA LEU A 240 -8.79 13.03 5.19
C LEU A 240 -7.64 12.11 5.61
N CYS A 241 -6.71 11.81 4.69
CA CYS A 241 -5.54 10.99 4.98
C CYS A 241 -4.46 11.79 5.70
N THR A 242 -4.43 11.72 7.04
CA THR A 242 -3.43 12.42 7.88
C THR A 242 -2.28 11.52 8.34
N ILE A 243 -2.27 10.26 7.92
CA ILE A 243 -1.28 9.24 8.32
C ILE A 243 -0.41 8.90 7.11
N PRO A 244 0.91 8.75 7.25
CA PRO A 244 1.78 8.46 6.11
C PRO A 244 1.43 7.15 5.40
N LEU A 245 1.28 7.19 4.07
CA LEU A 245 0.89 6.04 3.23
C LEU A 245 1.91 4.89 3.24
N TYR A 246 3.16 5.13 3.67
CA TYR A 246 4.12 4.05 3.88
C TYR A 246 3.79 3.18 5.10
N HIS A 247 2.94 3.63 6.02
CA HIS A 247 2.58 2.91 7.23
C HIS A 247 1.40 1.95 7.00
N GLY A 248 1.45 0.76 7.59
CA GLY A 248 0.41 -0.27 7.42
C GLY A 248 -1.01 0.18 7.75
N LEU A 249 -1.15 1.06 8.75
CA LEU A 249 -2.44 1.64 9.12
C LEU A 249 -3.05 2.45 7.97
N ALA A 250 -2.26 3.31 7.32
CA ALA A 250 -2.73 4.15 6.22
C ALA A 250 -3.07 3.30 4.99
N LEU A 251 -2.25 2.28 4.68
CA LEU A 251 -2.54 1.33 3.60
C LEU A 251 -3.87 0.58 3.83
N CYS A 252 -4.12 0.15 5.07
CA CYS A 252 -5.37 -0.53 5.41
C CYS A 252 -6.58 0.41 5.26
N TYR A 253 -6.53 1.60 5.87
CA TYR A 253 -7.66 2.54 5.86
C TYR A 253 -7.87 3.18 4.50
N PHE A 254 -6.84 3.82 3.95
CA PHE A 254 -6.97 4.70 2.79
C PHE A 254 -6.68 4.03 1.45
N CYS A 255 -6.01 2.88 1.41
CA CYS A 255 -5.77 2.15 0.15
C CYS A 255 -6.64 0.89 0.02
N THR A 256 -7.30 0.44 1.09
CA THR A 256 -8.15 -0.77 1.06
C THR A 256 -9.58 -0.48 1.52
N ILE A 257 -9.79 -0.02 2.75
CA ILE A 257 -11.13 0.14 3.32
C ILE A 257 -11.91 1.26 2.61
N SER A 258 -11.30 2.42 2.40
CA SER A 258 -11.92 3.54 1.66
C SER A 258 -12.37 3.09 0.26
N VAL A 259 -11.51 2.35 -0.44
CA VAL A 259 -11.78 1.84 -1.79
C VAL A 259 -12.91 0.80 -1.78
N ALA A 260 -12.87 -0.15 -0.85
CA ALA A 260 -13.92 -1.15 -0.70
C ALA A 260 -15.29 -0.50 -0.42
N ARG A 261 -15.31 0.53 0.43
CA ARG A 261 -16.50 1.31 0.82
C ARG A 261 -16.86 2.42 -0.18
N GLN A 262 -16.04 2.67 -1.20
CA GLN A 262 -16.15 3.82 -2.11
C GLN A 262 -16.30 5.17 -1.37
N VAL A 263 -15.53 5.35 -0.29
CA VAL A 263 -15.44 6.62 0.44
C VAL A 263 -14.27 7.42 -0.14
N PRO A 264 -14.51 8.63 -0.68
CA PRO A 264 -13.44 9.53 -1.14
C PRO A 264 -12.62 10.11 0.00
#